data_AF-A0A661D356-F1
#
_entry.id   AF-A0A661D356-F1
#
_cell.length_a   1.000
_cell.length_b   1.000
_cell.length_c   1.000
_cell.angle_alpha   90.00
_cell.angle_beta   90.00
_cell.angle_gamma   90.00
#
_symmetry.space_group_name_H-M   'P 1'
#
loop_
_entity.id
_entity.type
_entity.pdbx_description
1 polymer ?
#
loop_
_entity_poly.entity_id
_entity_poly.type
_entity_poly.pdbx_seq_one_letter_code
_entity_poly.pdbx_strand_id
1 'polypeptide(L)'
;MSLPKFIQKSLSAVLNSPILQAFGAGDVYNVLKDHFDLTAQEMMRAYQNSYAYALSAIAAGLASEERWQAFMQQITDSQVEREFSGQIVGLYLEPFAEQQGLQGAALDEFRNQAIKDCQALADHKAALFQIAEFELTEAELAALVNDTEIATLSELVLAHLQSVTQTQDLLSEPLAQFLAYRNLLGHAVLFFLHEELRDNERFARTLTALRQEG
;
A
#
# COMPACT_ATOMS: atom_id res chain seq x y z
N MET A 1 -6.00 -4.09 21.36
CA MET A 1 -5.75 -5.16 20.37
C MET A 1 -4.41 -4.87 19.70
N SER A 2 -3.76 -5.85 19.09
CA SER A 2 -2.48 -5.60 18.42
C SER A 2 -2.67 -5.03 17.02
N LEU A 3 -1.73 -4.22 16.55
CA LEU A 3 -1.68 -3.70 15.19
C LEU A 3 -1.70 -4.85 14.16
N PRO A 4 -2.58 -4.82 13.13
CA PRO A 4 -2.54 -5.83 12.08
C PRO A 4 -1.20 -5.83 11.35
N LYS A 5 -0.67 -7.03 11.06
CA LYS A 5 0.68 -7.21 10.50
C LYS A 5 0.92 -6.41 9.21
N PHE A 6 -0.08 -6.29 8.33
CA PHE A 6 0.08 -5.52 7.08
C PHE A 6 0.24 -4.02 7.34
N ILE A 7 -0.45 -3.45 8.33
CA ILE A 7 -0.25 -2.04 8.75
C ILE A 7 1.09 -1.90 9.45
N GLN A 8 1.42 -2.81 10.36
CA GLN A 8 2.71 -2.80 11.03
C GLN A 8 3.85 -2.76 10.02
N LYS A 9 3.88 -3.70 9.07
CA LYS A 9 4.91 -3.79 8.04
C LYS A 9 4.94 -2.60 7.09
N SER A 10 3.77 -2.01 6.80
CA SER A 10 3.69 -0.79 6.00
C SER A 10 4.28 0.40 6.73
N LEU A 11 3.95 0.58 8.02
CA LEU A 11 4.52 1.62 8.86
C LEU A 11 6.02 1.39 9.09
N SER A 12 6.45 0.15 9.34
CA SER A 12 7.85 -0.22 9.43
C SER A 12 8.60 0.22 8.18
N ALA A 13 8.08 -0.08 6.99
CA ALA A 13 8.72 0.27 5.72
C ALA A 13 8.82 1.79 5.49
N VAL A 14 7.78 2.57 5.83
CA VAL A 14 7.83 4.04 5.69
C VAL A 14 8.75 4.66 6.75
N LEU A 15 8.83 4.08 7.93
CA LEU A 15 9.77 4.48 8.99
C LEU A 15 11.20 4.07 8.68
N ASN A 16 11.42 2.89 8.05
CA ASN A 16 12.72 2.34 7.61
C ASN A 16 13.31 3.12 6.43
N SER A 17 13.64 4.37 6.69
CA SER A 17 14.66 5.08 5.95
C SER A 17 16.00 4.36 6.12
N PRO A 18 16.92 4.39 5.12
CA PRO A 18 18.30 3.92 5.27
C PRO A 18 19.02 4.40 6.54
N ILE A 19 18.51 5.49 7.12
CA ILE A 19 18.94 6.12 8.37
C ILE A 19 18.70 5.19 9.59
N LEU A 20 17.59 4.44 9.66
CA LEU A 20 17.30 3.53 10.79
C LEU A 20 18.22 2.29 10.83
N GLN A 21 18.73 1.87 9.67
CA GLN A 21 19.64 0.71 9.58
C GLN A 21 21.04 1.01 10.14
N ALA A 22 21.37 2.28 10.40
CA ALA A 22 22.63 2.70 10.99
C ALA A 22 22.63 2.70 12.54
N PHE A 23 21.47 2.50 13.17
CA PHE A 23 21.30 2.65 14.63
C PHE A 23 21.10 1.32 15.36
N GLY A 24 21.43 1.31 16.66
CA GLY A 24 21.09 0.21 17.55
C GLY A 24 19.60 0.23 17.92
N ALA A 25 18.96 -0.94 18.00
CA ALA A 25 17.51 -1.07 18.22
C ALA A 25 16.98 -0.41 19.51
N GLY A 26 17.84 -0.13 20.50
CA GLY A 26 17.45 0.49 21.78
C GLY A 26 17.19 1.99 21.72
N ASP A 27 17.92 2.73 20.87
CA ASP A 27 17.80 4.19 20.78
C ASP A 27 16.58 4.58 19.91
N VAL A 28 16.32 3.80 18.86
CA VAL A 28 15.14 3.98 17.99
C VAL A 28 13.82 3.79 18.76
N TYR A 29 13.77 2.87 19.73
CA TYR A 29 12.58 2.67 20.55
C TYR A 29 12.20 3.90 21.37
N ASN A 30 13.17 4.52 22.07
CA ASN A 30 12.90 5.69 22.90
C ASN A 30 12.43 6.87 22.06
N VAL A 31 13.04 7.08 20.89
CA VAL A 31 12.63 8.12 19.96
C VAL A 31 11.22 7.89 19.42
N LEU A 32 10.86 6.65 19.04
CA LEU A 32 9.50 6.36 18.62
C LEU A 32 8.50 6.54 19.77
N LYS A 33 8.83 6.12 20.99
CA LYS A 33 7.98 6.30 22.15
C LYS A 33 7.68 7.77 22.44
N ASP A 34 8.68 8.64 22.29
CA ASP A 34 8.56 10.05 22.64
C ASP A 34 8.00 10.92 21.49
N HIS A 35 8.15 10.46 20.24
CA HIS A 35 7.82 11.26 19.06
C HIS A 35 6.79 10.64 18.10
N PHE A 36 6.44 9.36 18.22
CA PHE A 36 5.40 8.73 17.40
C PHE A 36 4.02 8.95 18.05
N ASP A 37 3.37 10.07 17.70
CA ASP A 37 2.08 10.50 18.26
C ASP A 37 0.90 10.40 17.28
N LEU A 38 1.03 9.60 16.22
CA LEU A 38 -0.09 9.30 15.32
C LEU A 38 -1.14 8.44 16.03
N THR A 39 -2.41 8.82 15.88
CA THR A 39 -3.52 8.03 16.42
C THR A 39 -3.85 6.81 15.56
N ALA A 40 -4.48 5.80 16.16
CA ALA A 40 -5.02 4.65 15.43
C ALA A 40 -5.93 5.06 14.25
N GLN A 41 -6.73 6.12 14.43
CA GLN A 41 -7.62 6.64 13.40
C GLN A 41 -6.87 7.30 12.25
N GLU A 42 -5.81 8.06 12.53
CA GLU A 42 -4.98 8.67 11.49
C GLU A 42 -4.22 7.62 10.67
N MET A 43 -3.62 6.63 11.34
CA MET A 43 -2.96 5.51 10.67
C MET A 43 -3.94 4.71 9.81
N MET A 44 -5.13 4.41 10.34
CA MET A 44 -6.18 3.73 9.59
C MET A 44 -6.60 4.53 8.35
N ARG A 45 -6.84 5.83 8.50
CA ARG A 45 -7.27 6.70 7.39
C ARG A 45 -6.20 6.82 6.32
N ALA A 46 -4.95 7.05 6.72
CA ALA A 46 -3.81 7.08 5.80
C ALA A 46 -3.71 5.77 5.02
N TYR A 47 -3.80 4.63 5.72
CA TYR A 47 -3.76 3.32 5.08
C TYR A 47 -4.92 3.08 4.11
N GLN A 48 -6.16 3.39 4.52
CA GLN A 48 -7.36 3.28 3.67
C GLN A 48 -7.21 4.10 2.39
N ASN A 49 -6.80 5.36 2.51
CA ASN A 49 -6.56 6.24 1.37
C ASN A 49 -5.48 5.69 0.46
N SER A 50 -4.34 5.31 1.01
CA SER A 50 -3.21 4.75 0.27
C SER A 50 -3.59 3.50 -0.51
N TYR A 51 -4.36 2.60 0.10
CA TYR A 51 -4.90 1.42 -0.56
C TYR A 51 -5.81 1.77 -1.75
N ALA A 52 -6.71 2.74 -1.58
CA ALA A 52 -7.60 3.15 -2.64
C ALA A 52 -6.86 3.86 -3.79
N TYR A 53 -5.87 4.70 -3.48
CA TYR A 53 -5.01 5.31 -4.49
C TYR A 53 -4.17 4.26 -5.22
N ALA A 54 -3.62 3.28 -4.51
CA ALA A 54 -2.89 2.16 -5.09
C ALA A 54 -3.73 1.40 -6.13
N LEU A 55 -4.94 0.98 -5.75
CA LEU A 55 -5.84 0.28 -6.67
C LEU A 55 -6.29 1.16 -7.84
N SER A 56 -6.55 2.43 -7.58
CA SER A 56 -6.91 3.40 -8.62
C SER A 56 -5.78 3.53 -9.63
N ALA A 57 -4.54 3.73 -9.19
CA ALA A 57 -3.36 3.84 -10.06
C ALA A 57 -3.06 2.55 -10.84
N ILE A 58 -3.27 1.38 -10.21
CA ILE A 58 -3.16 0.08 -10.91
C ILE A 58 -4.23 -0.05 -11.99
N ALA A 59 -5.51 0.20 -11.66
CA ALA A 59 -6.62 0.16 -12.62
C ALA A 59 -6.37 1.14 -13.78
N ALA A 60 -5.86 2.31 -13.46
CA ALA A 60 -5.45 3.30 -14.43
C ALA A 60 -4.36 2.72 -15.37
N GLY A 61 -3.26 2.20 -14.82
CA GLY A 61 -2.18 1.61 -15.61
C GLY A 61 -2.63 0.41 -16.48
N LEU A 62 -3.73 -0.25 -16.12
CA LEU A 62 -4.35 -1.29 -16.93
C LEU A 62 -5.26 -0.75 -18.04
N ALA A 63 -5.73 0.50 -17.97
CA ALA A 63 -6.61 1.07 -18.98
C ALA A 63 -5.93 1.25 -20.33
N SER A 64 -6.70 1.21 -21.43
CA SER A 64 -6.20 1.65 -22.74
C SER A 64 -5.95 3.15 -22.74
N GLU A 65 -5.12 3.65 -23.65
CA GLU A 65 -4.76 5.09 -23.76
C GLU A 65 -5.99 6.02 -23.80
N GLU A 66 -7.08 5.57 -24.43
CA GLU A 66 -8.34 6.30 -24.54
C GLU A 66 -9.14 6.34 -23.23
N ARG A 67 -9.15 5.25 -22.46
CA ARG A 67 -9.79 5.17 -21.12
C ARG A 67 -8.93 5.79 -20.02
N TRP A 68 -7.62 5.72 -20.19
CA TRP A 68 -6.62 6.40 -19.37
C TRP A 68 -6.91 7.90 -19.32
N GLN A 69 -7.14 8.54 -20.47
CA GLN A 69 -7.44 9.98 -20.49
C GLN A 69 -8.75 10.35 -19.77
N ALA A 70 -9.81 9.55 -19.89
CA ALA A 70 -11.06 9.78 -19.16
C ALA A 70 -10.91 9.60 -17.65
N PHE A 71 -10.13 8.59 -17.23
CA PHE A 71 -9.82 8.33 -15.82
C PHE A 71 -8.94 9.44 -15.21
N MET A 72 -7.98 9.95 -15.99
CA MET A 72 -7.11 11.07 -15.62
C MET A 72 -7.82 12.41 -15.44
N GLN A 73 -9.07 12.55 -15.92
CA GLN A 73 -9.90 13.73 -15.62
C GLN A 73 -10.57 13.66 -14.24
N GLN A 74 -10.63 12.48 -13.63
CA GLN A 74 -11.25 12.24 -12.31
C GLN A 74 -10.22 12.13 -11.19
N ILE A 75 -9.00 11.69 -11.51
CA ILE A 75 -7.88 11.71 -10.57
C ILE A 75 -7.35 13.14 -10.44
N THR A 76 -7.52 13.70 -9.26
CA THR A 76 -7.11 15.06 -8.90
C THR A 76 -5.58 15.17 -8.85
N ASP A 77 -5.00 15.64 -9.96
CA ASP A 77 -3.79 16.46 -10.08
C ASP A 77 -2.41 15.95 -9.57
N SER A 78 -2.25 14.79 -8.94
CA SER A 78 -0.91 14.40 -8.50
C SER A 78 -0.06 13.82 -9.66
N GLN A 79 1.01 14.52 -10.02
CA GLN A 79 2.06 14.02 -10.94
C GLN A 79 2.57 12.62 -10.54
N VAL A 80 2.54 12.36 -9.24
CA VAL A 80 2.90 11.15 -8.51
C VAL A 80 2.07 9.93 -8.97
N GLU A 81 0.75 10.06 -9.09
CA GLU A 81 -0.12 8.96 -9.58
C GLU A 81 0.16 8.61 -11.04
N ARG A 82 0.48 9.62 -11.86
CA ARG A 82 0.82 9.43 -13.30
C ARG A 82 2.14 8.70 -13.50
N GLU A 83 3.11 8.98 -12.64
CA GLU A 83 4.42 8.35 -12.69
C GLU A 83 4.36 6.87 -12.32
N PHE A 84 3.59 6.53 -11.28
CA PHE A 84 3.41 5.14 -10.88
C PHE A 84 2.63 4.34 -11.91
N SER A 85 1.49 4.86 -12.38
CA SER A 85 0.64 4.18 -13.35
C SER A 85 1.33 3.90 -14.69
N GLY A 86 2.17 4.84 -15.17
CA GLY A 86 2.89 4.71 -16.43
C GLY A 86 3.88 3.54 -16.44
N GLN A 87 4.25 3.03 -15.27
CA GLN A 87 5.15 1.89 -15.11
C GLN A 87 4.43 0.54 -15.07
N ILE A 88 3.10 0.53 -14.84
CA ILE A 88 2.31 -0.69 -14.65
C ILE A 88 2.41 -1.63 -15.85
N VAL A 89 2.29 -1.09 -17.07
CA VAL A 89 2.27 -1.92 -18.28
C VAL A 89 3.60 -2.66 -18.45
N GLY A 90 4.71 -1.93 -18.52
CA GLY A 90 6.02 -2.52 -18.82
C GLY A 90 6.64 -3.30 -17.65
N LEU A 91 6.44 -2.86 -16.40
CA LEU A 91 7.08 -3.53 -15.26
C LEU A 91 6.26 -4.69 -14.69
N TYR A 92 4.93 -4.69 -14.88
CA TYR A 92 4.04 -5.66 -14.24
C TYR A 92 3.13 -6.37 -15.23
N LEU A 93 2.35 -5.66 -16.07
CA LEU A 93 1.34 -6.29 -16.92
C LEU A 93 1.94 -7.17 -18.01
N GLU A 94 2.89 -6.66 -18.80
CA GLU A 94 3.49 -7.41 -19.90
C GLU A 94 4.22 -8.67 -19.38
N PRO A 95 5.10 -8.58 -18.35
CA PRO A 95 5.76 -9.77 -17.80
C PRO A 95 4.78 -10.77 -17.16
N PHE A 96 3.71 -10.29 -16.52
CA PHE A 96 2.67 -11.15 -15.96
C PHE A 96 1.89 -11.86 -17.06
N ALA A 97 1.49 -11.13 -18.11
CA ALA A 97 0.74 -11.69 -19.23
C ALA A 97 1.56 -12.76 -19.97
N GLU A 98 2.84 -12.53 -20.19
CA GLU A 98 3.76 -13.53 -20.75
C GLU A 98 3.83 -14.79 -19.87
N GLN A 99 4.00 -14.63 -18.56
CA GLN A 99 4.08 -15.75 -17.62
C GLN A 99 2.78 -16.56 -17.55
N GLN A 100 1.62 -15.91 -17.68
CA GLN A 100 0.30 -16.55 -17.63
C GLN A 100 -0.21 -17.00 -19.01
N GLY A 101 0.54 -16.73 -20.09
CA GLY A 101 0.10 -17.00 -21.46
C GLY A 101 -1.11 -16.17 -21.90
N LEU A 102 -1.36 -15.01 -21.26
CA LEU A 102 -2.46 -14.11 -21.59
C LEU A 102 -2.08 -13.26 -22.81
N GLN A 103 -2.83 -13.40 -23.90
CA GLN A 103 -2.62 -12.65 -25.14
C GLN A 103 -3.94 -12.29 -25.82
N GLY A 104 -3.91 -11.25 -26.66
CA GLY A 104 -5.06 -10.80 -27.46
C GLY A 104 -6.31 -10.59 -26.62
N ALA A 105 -7.44 -11.18 -27.04
CA ALA A 105 -8.72 -11.00 -26.38
C ALA A 105 -8.74 -11.43 -24.90
N ALA A 106 -7.96 -12.44 -24.50
CA ALA A 106 -7.88 -12.89 -23.11
C ALA A 106 -7.19 -11.85 -22.21
N LEU A 107 -6.17 -11.16 -22.74
CA LEU A 107 -5.50 -10.07 -22.02
C LEU A 107 -6.44 -8.86 -21.89
N ASP A 108 -7.19 -8.54 -22.95
CA ASP A 108 -8.17 -7.44 -22.90
C ASP A 108 -9.31 -7.73 -21.92
N GLU A 109 -9.81 -8.96 -21.89
CA GLU A 109 -10.82 -9.41 -20.93
C GLU A 109 -10.29 -9.30 -19.49
N PHE A 110 -9.07 -9.80 -19.25
CA PHE A 110 -8.40 -9.66 -17.96
C PHE A 110 -8.28 -8.20 -17.53
N ARG A 111 -7.77 -7.30 -18.40
CA ARG A 111 -7.63 -5.87 -18.11
C ARG A 111 -8.98 -5.26 -17.73
N ASN A 112 -10.03 -5.54 -18.51
CA ASN A 112 -11.36 -5.01 -18.27
C ASN A 112 -11.94 -5.46 -16.93
N GLN A 113 -11.75 -6.73 -16.56
CA GLN A 113 -12.25 -7.26 -15.29
C GLN A 113 -11.42 -6.72 -14.12
N ALA A 114 -10.10 -6.76 -14.22
CA ALA A 114 -9.19 -6.26 -13.20
C ALA A 114 -9.43 -4.77 -12.88
N ILE A 115 -9.70 -3.94 -13.90
CA ILE A 115 -10.05 -2.52 -13.69
C ILE A 115 -11.31 -2.38 -12.84
N LYS A 116 -12.38 -3.12 -13.17
CA LYS A 116 -13.65 -3.06 -12.44
C LYS A 116 -13.48 -3.53 -11.00
N ASP A 117 -12.79 -4.64 -10.82
CA ASP A 117 -12.56 -5.24 -9.51
C ASP A 117 -11.69 -4.33 -8.64
N CYS A 118 -10.62 -3.74 -9.18
CA CYS A 118 -9.79 -2.74 -8.47
C CYS A 118 -10.60 -1.52 -8.05
N GLN A 119 -11.47 -0.99 -8.92
CA GLN A 119 -12.33 0.14 -8.58
C GLN A 119 -13.32 -0.22 -7.47
N ALA A 120 -13.97 -1.38 -7.60
CA ALA A 120 -14.89 -1.87 -6.57
C ALA A 120 -14.18 -2.06 -5.22
N LEU A 121 -12.98 -2.64 -5.20
CA LEU A 121 -12.18 -2.81 -3.98
C LEU A 121 -11.81 -1.46 -3.35
N ALA A 122 -11.44 -0.47 -4.17
CA ALA A 122 -11.10 0.88 -3.69
C ALA A 122 -12.30 1.57 -3.01
N ASP A 123 -13.50 1.43 -3.58
CA ASP A 123 -14.73 2.01 -3.02
C ASP A 123 -15.08 1.42 -1.64
N HIS A 124 -14.68 0.18 -1.38
CA HIS A 124 -14.96 -0.52 -0.11
C HIS A 124 -13.92 -0.26 0.99
N LYS A 125 -12.86 0.52 0.74
CA LYS A 125 -11.71 0.72 1.67
C LYS A 125 -12.09 0.87 3.15
N ALA A 126 -13.14 1.64 3.46
CA ALA A 126 -13.59 1.91 4.82
C ALA A 126 -14.19 0.68 5.53
N ALA A 127 -14.83 -0.22 4.78
CA ALA A 127 -15.34 -1.49 5.29
C ALA A 127 -14.24 -2.54 5.42
N LEU A 128 -13.23 -2.49 4.54
CA LEU A 128 -12.15 -3.48 4.48
C LEU A 128 -11.11 -3.29 5.57
N PHE A 129 -10.80 -2.05 5.89
CA PHE A 129 -9.74 -1.74 6.86
C PHE A 129 -10.36 -1.03 8.05
N GLN A 130 -10.83 -1.81 9.03
CA GLN A 130 -11.22 -1.29 10.33
C GLN A 130 -10.21 -1.77 11.35
N ILE A 131 -9.46 -0.81 11.91
CA ILE A 131 -8.58 -1.10 13.03
C ILE A 131 -9.35 -0.69 14.28
N ALA A 132 -9.53 -1.62 15.22
CA ALA A 132 -10.00 -1.24 16.55
C ALA A 132 -9.01 -0.27 17.19
N GLU A 133 -9.46 0.56 18.13
CA GLU A 133 -8.53 1.38 18.90
C GLU A 133 -7.43 0.51 19.51
N PHE A 134 -6.19 0.96 19.31
CA PHE A 134 -5.00 0.32 19.85
C PHE A 134 -4.07 1.42 20.38
N GLU A 135 -3.41 1.09 21.48
CA GLU A 135 -2.26 1.85 21.96
C GLU A 135 -1.02 1.05 21.59
N LEU A 136 -0.06 1.69 20.95
CA LEU A 136 1.19 1.04 20.58
C LEU A 136 1.96 0.66 21.85
N THR A 137 2.07 -0.64 22.10
CA THR A 137 2.88 -1.21 23.17
C THR A 137 4.36 -1.14 22.82
N GLU A 138 5.22 -1.30 23.83
CA GLU A 138 6.67 -1.40 23.64
C GLU A 138 7.06 -2.48 22.62
N ALA A 139 6.39 -3.62 22.68
CA ALA A 139 6.62 -4.73 21.76
C ALA A 139 6.24 -4.36 20.30
N GLU A 140 5.16 -3.60 20.11
CA GLU A 140 4.72 -3.15 18.78
C GLU A 140 5.66 -2.09 18.22
N LEU A 141 6.11 -1.14 19.04
CA LEU A 141 7.12 -0.15 18.64
C LEU A 141 8.44 -0.83 18.26
N ALA A 142 8.90 -1.81 19.05
CA ALA A 142 10.09 -2.59 18.71
C ALA A 142 9.91 -3.39 17.40
N ALA A 143 8.70 -3.89 17.14
CA ALA A 143 8.40 -4.62 15.91
C ALA A 143 8.30 -3.69 14.68
N LEU A 144 8.02 -2.39 14.86
CA LEU A 144 8.09 -1.40 13.78
C LEU A 144 9.53 -1.17 13.29
N VAL A 145 10.52 -1.31 14.18
CA VAL A 145 11.94 -1.07 13.85
C VAL A 145 12.57 -2.28 13.17
N ASN A 146 12.22 -3.50 13.62
CA ASN A 146 12.93 -4.71 13.24
C ASN A 146 12.38 -5.43 11.99
N ASP A 147 11.19 -5.07 11.51
CA ASP A 147 10.59 -5.68 10.32
C ASP A 147 10.96 -4.89 9.05
N THR A 148 11.93 -5.40 8.29
CA THR A 148 12.49 -4.74 7.09
C THR A 148 12.05 -5.37 5.78
N GLU A 149 11.44 -6.56 5.81
CA GLU A 149 11.14 -7.28 4.57
C GLU A 149 9.89 -6.70 3.95
N ILE A 150 9.94 -6.14 2.74
CA ILE A 150 8.76 -5.59 2.06
C ILE A 150 8.15 -6.60 1.07
N ALA A 151 8.92 -7.62 0.67
CA ALA A 151 8.61 -8.54 -0.43
C ALA A 151 7.25 -9.27 -0.31
N THR A 152 6.76 -9.49 0.91
CA THR A 152 5.50 -10.20 1.19
C THR A 152 4.31 -9.27 1.49
N LEU A 153 4.44 -7.95 1.27
CA LEU A 153 3.38 -7.01 1.65
C LEU A 153 2.09 -7.23 0.83
N SER A 154 2.19 -7.43 -0.48
CA SER A 154 1.04 -7.78 -1.32
C SER A 154 0.31 -9.00 -0.76
N GLU A 155 1.04 -10.05 -0.39
CA GLU A 155 0.46 -11.29 0.14
C GLU A 155 -0.28 -11.06 1.46
N LEU A 156 0.28 -10.24 2.36
CA LEU A 156 -0.37 -9.91 3.63
C LEU A 156 -1.66 -9.09 3.42
N VAL A 157 -1.64 -8.13 2.50
CA VAL A 157 -2.85 -7.35 2.15
C VAL A 157 -3.88 -8.26 1.51
N LEU A 158 -3.49 -9.12 0.57
CA LEU A 158 -4.38 -10.06 -0.10
C LEU A 158 -4.98 -11.08 0.88
N ALA A 159 -4.18 -11.63 1.80
CA ALA A 159 -4.67 -12.53 2.84
C ALA A 159 -5.71 -11.85 3.74
N HIS A 160 -5.51 -10.57 4.07
CA HIS A 160 -6.51 -9.77 4.78
C HIS A 160 -7.80 -9.63 3.96
N LEU A 161 -7.70 -9.25 2.69
CA LEU A 161 -8.86 -9.13 1.80
C LEU A 161 -9.60 -10.47 1.65
N GLN A 162 -8.91 -11.60 1.58
CA GLN A 162 -9.56 -12.92 1.50
C GLN A 162 -10.31 -13.30 2.79
N SER A 163 -9.84 -12.80 3.94
CA SER A 163 -10.49 -13.03 5.23
C SER A 163 -11.77 -12.23 5.43
N VAL A 164 -11.96 -11.16 4.66
CA VAL A 164 -13.15 -10.29 4.72
C VAL A 164 -14.19 -10.82 3.73
N THR A 165 -15.39 -11.17 4.22
CA THR A 165 -16.43 -11.81 3.40
C THR A 165 -16.88 -10.93 2.23
N GLN A 166 -16.90 -9.61 2.42
CA GLN A 166 -17.33 -8.63 1.42
C GLN A 166 -16.43 -8.57 0.19
N THR A 167 -15.21 -9.14 0.25
CA THR A 167 -14.21 -9.08 -0.82
C THR A 167 -13.98 -10.39 -1.54
N GLN A 168 -14.61 -11.48 -1.09
CA GLN A 168 -14.44 -12.79 -1.74
C GLN A 168 -14.93 -12.78 -3.20
N ASP A 169 -16.03 -12.07 -3.48
CA ASP A 169 -16.58 -11.95 -4.83
C ASP A 169 -15.85 -10.91 -5.69
N LEU A 170 -15.06 -10.01 -5.08
CA LEU A 170 -14.32 -8.94 -5.76
C LEU A 170 -12.88 -9.31 -6.07
N LEU A 171 -12.34 -10.34 -5.42
CA LEU A 171 -10.96 -10.77 -5.57
C LEU A 171 -10.89 -12.07 -6.37
N SER A 172 -11.06 -11.94 -7.69
CA SER A 172 -10.84 -13.06 -8.61
C SER A 172 -9.40 -13.59 -8.50
N GLU A 173 -9.20 -14.89 -8.70
CA GLU A 173 -7.87 -15.50 -8.63
C GLU A 173 -6.85 -14.83 -9.57
N PRO A 174 -7.18 -14.51 -10.85
CA PRO A 174 -6.26 -13.81 -11.73
C PRO A 174 -5.87 -12.42 -11.20
N LEU A 175 -6.82 -11.69 -10.60
CA LEU A 175 -6.53 -10.39 -9.99
C LEU A 175 -5.62 -10.54 -8.77
N ALA A 176 -5.90 -11.50 -7.89
CA ALA A 176 -5.07 -11.75 -6.71
C ALA A 176 -3.61 -12.06 -7.11
N GLN A 177 -3.43 -12.91 -8.13
CA GLN A 177 -2.12 -13.24 -8.67
C GLN A 177 -1.42 -12.01 -9.28
N PHE A 178 -2.15 -11.16 -9.99
CA PHE A 178 -1.59 -9.92 -10.56
C PHE A 178 -1.19 -8.91 -9.48
N LEU A 179 -2.03 -8.70 -8.46
CA LEU A 179 -1.73 -7.82 -7.32
C LEU A 179 -0.54 -8.34 -6.47
N ALA A 180 -0.36 -9.66 -6.41
CA ALA A 180 0.80 -10.30 -5.78
C ALA A 180 2.06 -10.23 -6.65
N TYR A 181 1.91 -10.13 -7.98
CA TYR A 181 3.02 -10.20 -8.92
C TYR A 181 4.09 -9.15 -8.60
N ARG A 182 5.30 -9.63 -8.28
CA ARG A 182 6.45 -8.80 -7.90
C ARG A 182 6.11 -7.77 -6.81
N ASN A 183 5.23 -8.14 -5.89
CA ASN A 183 4.78 -7.28 -4.79
C ASN A 183 4.11 -5.97 -5.26
N LEU A 184 3.42 -6.00 -6.41
CA LEU A 184 2.77 -4.83 -7.04
C LEU A 184 1.92 -4.03 -6.04
N LEU A 185 0.93 -4.68 -5.43
CA LEU A 185 0.03 -4.03 -4.47
C LEU A 185 0.81 -3.48 -3.26
N GLY A 186 1.78 -4.23 -2.75
CA GLY A 186 2.63 -3.79 -1.64
C GLY A 186 3.42 -2.52 -1.98
N HIS A 187 4.09 -2.48 -3.14
CA HIS A 187 4.81 -1.29 -3.58
C HIS A 187 3.89 -0.09 -3.80
N ALA A 188 2.72 -0.31 -4.41
CA ALA A 188 1.73 0.73 -4.63
C ALA A 188 1.22 1.32 -3.29
N VAL A 189 0.82 0.46 -2.35
CA VAL A 189 0.35 0.88 -1.02
C VAL A 189 1.42 1.67 -0.28
N LEU A 190 2.68 1.23 -0.29
CA LEU A 190 3.77 1.94 0.37
C LEU A 190 4.05 3.31 -0.25
N PHE A 191 4.05 3.38 -1.58
CA PHE A 191 4.26 4.62 -2.31
C PHE A 191 3.21 5.66 -1.91
N PHE A 192 1.93 5.30 -1.95
CA PHE A 192 0.86 6.22 -1.56
C PHE A 192 0.80 6.48 -0.05
N LEU A 193 1.21 5.52 0.79
CA LEU A 193 1.28 5.73 2.24
C LEU A 193 2.37 6.72 2.62
N HIS A 194 3.52 6.65 1.96
CA HIS A 194 4.56 7.65 2.10
C HIS A 194 4.03 9.04 1.72
N GLU A 195 3.33 9.16 0.60
CA GLU A 195 2.78 10.44 0.15
C GLU A 195 1.66 10.98 1.06
N GLU A 196 0.74 10.14 1.53
CA GLU A 196 -0.30 10.51 2.50
C GLU A 196 0.29 11.01 3.82
N LEU A 197 1.43 10.44 4.25
CA LEU A 197 2.10 10.82 5.50
C LEU A 197 3.12 11.95 5.33
N ARG A 198 3.53 12.28 4.10
CA ARG A 198 4.58 13.25 3.80
C ARG A 198 4.29 14.64 4.36
N ASP A 199 3.04 15.07 4.24
CA ASP A 199 2.60 16.41 4.67
C ASP A 199 2.05 16.40 6.12
N ASN A 200 2.14 15.27 6.82
CA ASN A 200 1.75 15.15 8.21
C ASN A 200 2.89 15.67 9.11
N GLU A 201 2.71 16.85 9.70
CA GLU A 201 3.70 17.49 10.58
C GLU A 201 4.13 16.60 11.75
N ARG A 202 3.22 15.78 12.28
CA ARG A 202 3.53 14.84 13.36
C ARG A 202 4.48 13.75 12.90
N PHE A 203 4.18 13.12 11.78
CA PHE A 203 5.03 12.11 11.17
C PHE A 203 6.40 12.69 10.76
N ALA A 204 6.42 13.90 10.21
CA ALA A 204 7.66 14.61 9.88
C ALA A 204 8.53 14.90 11.12
N ARG A 205 7.91 15.26 12.25
CA ARG A 205 8.62 15.39 13.55
C ARG A 205 9.20 14.06 14.01
N THR A 206 8.44 12.97 13.93
CA THR A 206 8.96 11.63 14.25
C THR A 206 10.16 11.27 13.39
N LEU A 207 10.06 11.46 12.07
CA LEU A 207 11.17 11.20 11.14
C LEU A 207 12.38 12.10 11.42
N THR A 208 12.15 13.35 11.82
CA THR A 208 13.23 14.29 12.16
C THR A 208 13.93 13.86 13.45
N ALA A 209 13.17 13.49 14.48
CA ALA A 209 13.73 12.98 15.74
C ALA A 209 14.54 11.70 15.48
N LEU A 210 14.01 10.77 14.66
CA LEU A 210 14.74 9.57 14.24
C LEU A 210 16.05 9.86 13.47
N ARG A 211 16.16 11.03 12.83
CA ARG A 211 17.38 11.48 12.12
C ARG A 211 18.37 12.23 13.02
N GLN A 212 17.90 12.83 14.10
CA GLN A 212 18.70 13.68 14.99
C GLN A 212 19.17 12.96 16.25
N GLU A 213 18.35 12.02 16.74
CA GLU A 213 18.52 11.32 18.01
C GLU A 213 18.85 9.82 17.85
N GLY A 214 18.67 9.28 16.64
CA GLY A 214 19.44 8.11 16.21
C GLY A 214 20.87 8.54 15.99
#